data_AF-A0A8D8G8B8-F1
#
_entry.id   AF-A0A8D8G8B8-F1
#
_cell.length_a   1.000
_cell.length_b   1.000
_cell.length_c   1.000
_cell.angle_alpha   90.00
_cell.angle_beta   90.00
_cell.angle_gamma   90.00
#
_symmetry.space_group_name_H-M   'P 1'
#
loop_
_entity.id
_entity.type
_entity.pdbx_description
1 polymer ?
#
loop_
_entity_poly.entity_id
_entity_poly.type
_entity_poly.pdbx_seq_one_letter_code
_entity_poly.pdbx_strand_id
1 'polypeptide(L)'
;MRMARTRSNPFETIKSSIFMNRAAVKMANMDSMFDYMFTSPVDGAGNSLVKDSDLLYFADVCAGPGGFSEYFLWRKKWLAKGFGFTLKECNDFKLEDFKAGTPETFDTYYGPKENGDVFDPENIQAFADYVLRQTETGVHVMMADGGFSVEGRENEQEILSKQLYLCQILVALSIVRTEGHFVVKLFDLFTPFSVGLIYLVSKCFKKISICKPNTSRPANSERYLVCKWKNPGTDAIQRHLFEVNEFLFNKKDQKDILELVPFDVLKEDEAFFQYVYDSNNEIGRNQVVGLRKIAAYTENTNLVESRQAKIRSDCLTIWKLPDVLRRHPPPAKPDEYARQILGDWQQQFLSSEGYPLQPKEDLFSSIHGWQFVPVAVTEHVDKTIRTFFMGRGGKDVFYFDKNFWNRLQDAHLELPPKTLVYGEVVKELQGEGRSQVAIHAFHIIDGLMLGGVDIRRLPLAERLRMCEKFAKAINKPPKPDSSGTRTMPVRSKRSFELYGMEDFFERMDTYQLKDGARRKGYKVRNTNEPDRFYVPRGLLFLSEVRNDYLKQFSKTHNKFYYYHKARKASFFPDQMKCVEETIASFRNCLENRVLWTWADVRQVLSEQESARTVKDPQLVYRTDLEQFLVKKSV
;
A
#
# COMPACT_ATOMS: atom_id res chain seq x y z
N MET A 1 -20.76 37.19 7.81
CA MET A 1 -20.49 35.93 8.56
C MET A 1 -19.16 35.23 8.19
N ARG A 2 -18.93 34.74 6.96
CA ARG A 2 -17.73 33.91 6.63
C ARG A 2 -16.38 34.61 6.93
N MET A 3 -16.26 35.90 6.63
CA MET A 3 -15.06 36.69 6.95
C MET A 3 -14.85 36.85 8.47
N ALA A 4 -15.92 37.11 9.23
CA ALA A 4 -15.87 37.18 10.69
C ALA A 4 -15.42 35.84 11.31
N ARG A 5 -15.90 34.72 10.78
CA ARG A 5 -15.43 33.37 11.17
C ARG A 5 -13.93 33.19 10.93
N THR A 6 -13.42 33.63 9.79
CA THR A 6 -11.98 33.57 9.48
C THR A 6 -11.14 34.38 10.46
N ARG A 7 -11.59 35.58 10.82
CA ARG A 7 -10.89 36.47 11.77
C ARG A 7 -10.97 35.99 13.22
N SER A 8 -12.07 35.34 13.61
CA SER A 8 -12.32 34.93 15.00
C SER A 8 -11.75 33.56 15.36
N ASN A 9 -11.58 32.65 14.40
CA ASN A 9 -11.06 31.30 14.64
C ASN A 9 -9.52 31.30 14.80
N PRO A 10 -8.96 30.95 15.97
CA PRO A 10 -7.50 30.94 16.19
C PRO A 10 -6.73 29.96 15.30
N PHE A 11 -7.40 28.93 14.78
CA PHE A 11 -6.79 27.86 13.98
C PHE A 11 -6.98 28.05 12.46
N GLU A 12 -7.62 29.12 11.99
CA GLU A 12 -8.04 29.22 10.58
C GLU A 12 -6.86 29.32 9.60
N THR A 13 -5.73 29.90 10.00
CA THR A 13 -4.54 30.10 9.15
C THR A 13 -3.79 28.81 8.84
N ILE A 14 -4.03 27.73 9.58
CA ILE A 14 -3.48 26.39 9.31
C ILE A 14 -3.94 25.90 7.93
N LYS A 15 -5.22 26.16 7.59
CA LYS A 15 -5.85 25.77 6.32
C LYS A 15 -5.56 24.31 5.98
N SER A 16 -5.05 24.02 4.78
CA SER A 16 -4.74 22.68 4.29
C SER A 16 -3.25 22.33 4.36
N SER A 17 -2.38 23.22 4.86
CA SER A 17 -0.92 23.03 4.82
C SER A 17 -0.44 22.62 3.41
N ILE A 18 0.26 21.49 3.29
CA ILE A 18 0.73 20.89 2.04
C ILE A 18 -0.33 20.06 1.30
N PHE A 19 -1.49 19.84 1.88
CA PHE A 19 -2.53 18.93 1.40
C PHE A 19 -3.59 19.63 0.54
N MET A 20 -4.39 18.82 -0.15
CA MET A 20 -5.46 19.27 -1.04
C MET A 20 -6.57 20.03 -0.34
N ASN A 21 -6.89 19.66 0.91
CA ASN A 21 -7.97 20.25 1.67
C ASN A 21 -7.68 20.20 3.18
N ARG A 22 -8.55 20.83 3.97
CA ARG A 22 -8.39 20.90 5.43
C ARG A 22 -8.64 19.58 6.14
N ALA A 23 -9.35 18.64 5.53
CA ALA A 23 -9.67 17.36 6.15
C ALA A 23 -8.37 16.57 6.43
N ALA A 24 -7.40 16.59 5.52
CA ALA A 24 -6.08 16.01 5.75
C ALA A 24 -5.42 16.51 7.05
N VAL A 25 -5.50 17.82 7.31
CA VAL A 25 -4.95 18.44 8.53
C VAL A 25 -5.77 18.04 9.77
N LYS A 26 -7.06 17.74 9.65
CA LYS A 26 -7.83 17.17 10.75
C LYS A 26 -7.31 15.79 11.15
N MET A 27 -7.04 14.92 10.17
CA MET A 27 -6.40 13.64 10.48
C MET A 27 -4.99 13.83 11.06
N ALA A 28 -4.20 14.78 10.58
CA ALA A 28 -2.90 15.08 11.19
C ALA A 28 -3.03 15.51 12.66
N ASN A 29 -4.01 16.37 12.97
CA ASN A 29 -4.29 16.79 14.33
C ASN A 29 -4.74 15.60 15.19
N MET A 30 -5.70 14.80 14.73
CA MET A 30 -6.21 13.66 15.50
C MET A 30 -5.14 12.58 15.67
N ASP A 31 -4.39 12.25 14.64
CA ASP A 31 -3.29 11.28 14.72
C ASP A 31 -2.25 11.72 15.75
N SER A 32 -1.86 13.00 15.76
CA SER A 32 -0.98 13.51 16.82
C SER A 32 -1.63 13.54 18.21
N MET A 33 -2.94 13.78 18.31
CA MET A 33 -3.68 13.84 19.58
C MET A 33 -3.83 12.46 20.22
N PHE A 34 -3.86 11.40 19.42
CA PHE A 34 -4.00 10.01 19.86
C PHE A 34 -2.69 9.22 19.66
N ASP A 35 -1.55 9.84 19.95
CA ASP A 35 -0.21 9.22 19.96
C ASP A 35 0.15 8.46 18.69
N TYR A 36 -0.26 8.99 17.54
CA TYR A 36 -0.09 8.40 16.21
C TYR A 36 -0.71 7.01 16.05
N MET A 37 -1.75 6.68 16.82
CA MET A 37 -2.37 5.35 16.76
C MET A 37 -2.87 4.98 15.37
N PHE A 38 -3.23 5.95 14.50
CA PHE A 38 -3.71 5.62 13.16
C PHE A 38 -2.54 5.27 12.22
N THR A 39 -1.46 6.04 12.24
CA THR A 39 -0.31 5.82 11.34
C THR A 39 0.74 4.86 11.90
N SER A 40 0.71 4.59 13.20
CA SER A 40 1.59 3.66 13.92
C SER A 40 0.77 2.86 14.95
N PRO A 41 -0.17 2.01 14.49
CA PRO A 41 -1.08 1.30 15.38
C PRO A 41 -0.36 0.26 16.23
N VAL A 42 -0.74 0.21 17.50
CA VAL A 42 -0.22 -0.75 18.50
C VAL A 42 -1.37 -1.51 19.15
N ASP A 43 -1.10 -2.73 19.63
CA ASP A 43 -2.06 -3.52 20.43
C ASP A 43 -2.23 -2.96 21.87
N GLY A 44 -3.07 -3.62 22.67
CA GLY A 44 -3.27 -3.29 24.08
C GLY A 44 -2.01 -3.32 24.95
N ALA A 45 -0.96 -4.04 24.53
CA ALA A 45 0.31 -4.18 25.23
C ALA A 45 1.40 -3.21 24.70
N GLY A 46 1.11 -2.43 23.65
CA GLY A 46 2.03 -1.48 23.03
C GLY A 46 2.91 -2.08 21.92
N ASN A 47 2.66 -3.32 21.48
CA ASN A 47 3.38 -3.90 20.35
C ASN A 47 2.79 -3.40 19.02
N SER A 48 3.64 -3.16 18.02
CA SER A 48 3.20 -2.77 16.68
C SER A 48 2.24 -3.81 16.09
N LEU A 49 1.09 -3.35 15.58
CA LEU A 49 0.18 -4.22 14.81
C LEU A 49 0.72 -4.52 13.40
N VAL A 50 1.72 -3.77 12.94
CA VAL A 50 2.34 -3.93 11.62
C VAL A 50 3.74 -4.50 11.78
N LYS A 51 3.96 -5.71 11.29
CA LYS A 51 5.29 -6.34 11.23
C LYS A 51 6.13 -5.71 10.11
N ASP A 52 7.44 -5.85 10.19
CA ASP A 52 8.36 -5.26 9.20
C ASP A 52 8.11 -5.75 7.76
N SER A 53 7.66 -6.99 7.58
CA SER A 53 7.28 -7.54 6.27
C SER A 53 5.90 -7.07 5.79
N ASP A 54 5.06 -6.52 6.66
CA ASP A 54 3.63 -6.30 6.40
C ASP A 54 3.32 -4.84 6.07
N LEU A 55 2.24 -4.64 5.31
CA LEU A 55 1.72 -3.32 4.99
C LEU A 55 0.76 -2.84 6.07
N LEU A 56 0.74 -1.53 6.28
CA LEU A 56 -0.32 -0.89 7.04
C LEU A 56 -1.57 -0.73 6.16
N TYR A 57 -2.54 -1.63 6.33
CA TYR A 57 -3.84 -1.53 5.67
C TYR A 57 -4.77 -0.53 6.35
N PHE A 58 -5.38 0.36 5.57
CA PHE A 58 -6.42 1.28 6.04
C PHE A 58 -7.59 1.40 5.06
N ALA A 59 -8.75 1.86 5.54
CA ALA A 59 -9.90 2.22 4.71
C ALA A 59 -10.34 3.67 4.94
N ASP A 60 -10.85 4.32 3.91
CA ASP A 60 -11.37 5.70 3.94
C ASP A 60 -12.75 5.75 3.27
N VAL A 61 -13.79 5.96 4.09
CA VAL A 61 -15.19 5.79 3.67
C VAL A 61 -15.95 7.10 3.75
N CYS A 62 -16.81 7.36 2.76
CA CYS A 62 -17.50 8.64 2.57
C CYS A 62 -16.53 9.83 2.55
N ALA A 63 -15.39 9.64 1.89
CA ALA A 63 -14.20 10.45 2.10
C ALA A 63 -13.79 11.29 0.90
N GLY A 64 -14.61 11.37 -0.15
CA GLY A 64 -14.34 12.27 -1.28
C GLY A 64 -14.10 13.72 -0.80
N PRO A 65 -13.05 14.40 -1.27
CA PRO A 65 -12.16 14.02 -2.38
C PRO A 65 -10.86 13.26 -1.96
N GLY A 66 -10.73 12.83 -0.70
CA GLY A 66 -9.64 11.95 -0.24
C GLY A 66 -8.61 12.59 0.71
N GLY A 67 -8.98 13.66 1.43
CA GLY A 67 -8.04 14.38 2.29
C GLY A 67 -7.41 13.52 3.41
N PHE A 68 -8.20 12.67 4.05
CA PHE A 68 -7.71 11.76 5.10
C PHE A 68 -6.70 10.76 4.54
N SER A 69 -7.02 10.14 3.41
CA SER A 69 -6.11 9.27 2.65
C SER A 69 -4.82 9.98 2.21
N GLU A 70 -4.88 11.22 1.73
CA GLU A 70 -3.67 11.98 1.33
C GLU A 70 -2.72 12.16 2.52
N TYR A 71 -3.24 12.52 3.71
CA TYR A 71 -2.43 12.60 4.94
C TYR A 71 -1.78 11.25 5.27
N PHE A 72 -2.60 10.20 5.28
CA PHE A 72 -2.16 8.86 5.68
C PHE A 72 -1.04 8.36 4.76
N LEU A 73 -1.22 8.51 3.45
CA LEU A 73 -0.26 8.12 2.43
C LEU A 73 0.94 9.05 2.35
N TRP A 74 0.83 10.32 2.73
CA TRP A 74 2.01 11.19 2.87
C TRP A 74 2.88 10.74 4.06
N ARG A 75 2.26 10.40 5.20
CA ARG A 75 2.97 9.96 6.39
C ARG A 75 3.62 8.59 6.20
N LYS A 76 2.92 7.66 5.57
CA LYS A 76 3.35 6.26 5.43
C LYS A 76 3.94 5.90 4.08
N LYS A 77 3.80 6.78 3.09
CA LYS A 77 4.22 6.53 1.70
C LYS A 77 3.60 5.21 1.21
N TRP A 78 4.37 4.45 0.44
CA TRP A 78 3.98 3.13 -0.07
C TRP A 78 3.94 2.03 1.00
N LEU A 79 4.34 2.28 2.25
CA LEU A 79 4.25 1.27 3.32
C LEU A 79 2.81 1.05 3.81
N ALA A 80 1.86 1.85 3.31
CA ALA A 80 0.44 1.68 3.56
C ALA A 80 -0.32 1.39 2.26
N LYS A 81 -1.34 0.53 2.37
CA LYS A 81 -2.32 0.24 1.31
C LYS A 81 -3.70 0.71 1.79
N GLY A 82 -4.32 1.57 1.01
CA GLY A 82 -5.63 2.14 1.34
C GLY A 82 -6.75 1.62 0.44
N PHE A 83 -7.96 1.53 1.00
CA PHE A 83 -9.19 1.20 0.28
C PHE A 83 -10.19 2.33 0.44
N GLY A 84 -10.63 2.91 -0.68
CA GLY A 84 -11.58 4.02 -0.70
C GLY A 84 -12.98 3.58 -1.07
N PHE A 85 -14.00 4.10 -0.40
CA PHE A 85 -15.41 3.89 -0.76
C PHE A 85 -16.20 5.19 -0.54
N THR A 86 -16.70 5.80 -1.63
CA THR A 86 -17.40 7.09 -1.58
C THR A 86 -18.35 7.21 -2.77
N LEU A 87 -19.36 8.08 -2.66
CA LEU A 87 -20.24 8.42 -3.78
C LEU A 87 -19.44 8.94 -4.98
N LYS A 88 -19.81 8.54 -6.19
CA LYS A 88 -19.19 9.03 -7.43
C LYS A 88 -19.51 10.50 -7.74
N GLU A 89 -19.01 10.95 -8.90
CA GLU A 89 -19.25 12.27 -9.49
C GLU A 89 -18.67 13.41 -8.64
N CYS A 90 -19.53 14.34 -8.19
CA CYS A 90 -19.11 15.53 -7.45
C CYS A 90 -18.47 15.21 -6.08
N ASN A 91 -18.72 14.01 -5.55
CA ASN A 91 -18.22 13.54 -4.26
C ASN A 91 -17.15 12.45 -4.39
N ASP A 92 -16.58 12.26 -5.58
CA ASP A 92 -15.58 11.23 -5.84
C ASP A 92 -14.17 11.62 -5.31
N PHE A 93 -13.31 10.63 -5.18
CA PHE A 93 -11.88 10.82 -4.92
C PHE A 93 -11.21 11.58 -6.06
N LYS A 94 -10.32 12.51 -5.72
CA LYS A 94 -9.49 13.24 -6.69
C LYS A 94 -8.03 12.84 -6.51
N LEU A 95 -7.70 11.63 -6.95
CA LEU A 95 -6.38 11.03 -6.72
C LEU A 95 -5.27 11.81 -7.44
N GLU A 96 -5.57 12.43 -8.57
CA GLU A 96 -4.69 13.34 -9.30
C GLU A 96 -4.29 14.58 -8.49
N ASP A 97 -5.07 14.92 -7.46
CA ASP A 97 -4.78 16.01 -6.54
C ASP A 97 -3.97 15.57 -5.32
N PHE A 98 -3.65 14.28 -5.15
CA PHE A 98 -2.80 13.81 -4.06
C PHE A 98 -1.34 14.18 -4.37
N LYS A 99 -0.93 15.38 -3.97
CA LYS A 99 0.41 15.92 -4.29
C LYS A 99 1.41 15.60 -3.19
N ALA A 100 0.93 15.41 -1.96
CA ALA A 100 1.76 15.03 -0.84
C ALA A 100 1.86 13.51 -0.68
N GLY A 101 0.77 12.78 -0.95
CA GLY A 101 0.68 11.33 -0.75
C GLY A 101 1.16 10.48 -1.93
N THR A 102 1.10 9.16 -1.74
CA THR A 102 1.35 8.12 -2.76
C THR A 102 0.02 7.50 -3.19
N PRO A 103 -0.75 8.12 -4.11
CA PRO A 103 -2.08 7.63 -4.50
C PRO A 103 -2.05 6.25 -5.18
N GLU A 104 -0.89 5.78 -5.66
CA GLU A 104 -0.74 4.49 -6.33
C GLU A 104 -0.99 3.31 -5.38
N THR A 105 -0.84 3.50 -4.07
CA THR A 105 -1.19 2.48 -3.06
C THR A 105 -2.61 2.65 -2.50
N PHE A 106 -3.42 3.53 -3.09
CA PHE A 106 -4.84 3.69 -2.77
C PHE A 106 -5.71 3.07 -3.86
N ASP A 107 -6.74 2.32 -3.44
CA ASP A 107 -7.62 1.59 -4.36
C ASP A 107 -9.09 1.92 -4.09
N THR A 108 -9.78 2.51 -5.08
CA THR A 108 -11.16 3.00 -4.94
C THR A 108 -12.17 1.95 -5.38
N TYR A 109 -13.18 1.65 -4.57
CA TYR A 109 -14.23 0.68 -4.87
C TYR A 109 -15.60 1.34 -4.73
N TYR A 110 -16.54 1.01 -5.61
CA TYR A 110 -17.84 1.70 -5.71
C TYR A 110 -19.04 0.75 -5.61
N GLY A 111 -18.82 -0.50 -5.21
CA GLY A 111 -19.85 -1.52 -5.11
C GLY A 111 -20.34 -2.05 -6.46
N PRO A 112 -21.21 -3.08 -6.48
CA PRO A 112 -21.68 -3.72 -7.70
C PRO A 112 -22.47 -2.79 -8.63
N LYS A 113 -23.12 -1.77 -8.04
CA LYS A 113 -23.87 -0.73 -8.77
C LYS A 113 -23.00 0.43 -9.24
N GLU A 114 -21.71 0.39 -8.94
CA GLU A 114 -20.73 1.38 -9.39
C GLU A 114 -21.10 2.83 -9.02
N ASN A 115 -21.79 3.04 -7.90
CA ASN A 115 -22.24 4.36 -7.42
C ASN A 115 -21.58 4.81 -6.11
N GLY A 116 -21.03 3.86 -5.33
CA GLY A 116 -20.41 4.11 -4.03
C GLY A 116 -21.37 4.57 -2.94
N ASP A 117 -22.66 4.23 -3.06
CA ASP A 117 -23.66 4.55 -2.05
C ASP A 117 -23.47 3.67 -0.81
N VAL A 118 -23.18 4.30 0.33
CA VAL A 118 -22.96 3.63 1.62
C VAL A 118 -24.23 3.19 2.29
N PHE A 119 -25.40 3.67 1.86
CA PHE A 119 -26.68 3.23 2.41
C PHE A 119 -27.12 1.89 1.86
N ASP A 120 -26.62 1.52 0.68
CA ASP A 120 -26.99 0.28 -0.01
C ASP A 120 -26.34 -0.95 0.66
N PRO A 121 -27.12 -1.88 1.24
CA PRO A 121 -26.59 -3.07 1.90
C PRO A 121 -25.71 -3.94 0.99
N GLU A 122 -26.04 -4.01 -0.31
CA GLU A 122 -25.27 -4.78 -1.29
C GLU A 122 -23.87 -4.19 -1.49
N ASN A 123 -23.77 -2.85 -1.54
CA ASN A 123 -22.49 -2.18 -1.64
C ASN A 123 -21.64 -2.36 -0.38
N ILE A 124 -22.24 -2.29 0.82
CA ILE A 124 -21.55 -2.52 2.10
C ILE A 124 -20.93 -3.91 2.13
N GLN A 125 -21.72 -4.95 1.80
CA GLN A 125 -21.23 -6.33 1.81
C GLN A 125 -20.13 -6.54 0.77
N ALA A 126 -20.33 -6.05 -0.45
CA ALA A 126 -19.36 -6.19 -1.53
C ALA A 126 -18.03 -5.48 -1.22
N PHE A 127 -18.07 -4.30 -0.58
CA PHE A 127 -16.86 -3.61 -0.13
C PHE A 127 -16.15 -4.38 0.99
N ALA A 128 -16.90 -4.94 1.95
CA ALA A 128 -16.33 -5.76 3.01
C ALA A 128 -15.61 -6.99 2.44
N ASP A 129 -16.25 -7.74 1.55
CA ASP A 129 -15.65 -8.90 0.86
C ASP A 129 -14.38 -8.50 0.10
N TYR A 130 -14.43 -7.37 -0.62
CA TYR A 130 -13.31 -6.84 -1.39
C TYR A 130 -12.09 -6.51 -0.52
N VAL A 131 -12.31 -5.93 0.67
CA VAL A 131 -11.25 -5.61 1.63
C VAL A 131 -10.70 -6.88 2.29
N LEU A 132 -11.57 -7.80 2.71
CA LEU A 132 -11.17 -9.03 3.40
C LEU A 132 -10.36 -9.96 2.50
N ARG A 133 -10.69 -10.08 1.22
CA ARG A 133 -9.90 -10.84 0.22
C ARG A 133 -8.46 -10.33 0.06
N GLN A 134 -8.20 -9.06 0.35
CA GLN A 134 -6.89 -8.42 0.16
C GLN A 134 -6.08 -8.26 1.44
N THR A 135 -6.72 -8.39 2.60
CA THR A 135 -6.11 -8.12 3.91
C THR A 135 -6.12 -9.32 4.85
N GLU A 136 -6.78 -10.42 4.44
CA GLU A 136 -7.05 -11.67 5.18
C GLU A 136 -7.91 -11.49 6.44
N THR A 137 -7.66 -10.45 7.23
CA THR A 137 -8.26 -10.22 8.56
C THR A 137 -8.93 -8.85 8.72
N GLY A 138 -8.95 -8.04 7.66
CA GLY A 138 -9.48 -6.66 7.69
C GLY A 138 -8.40 -5.59 7.81
N VAL A 139 -8.79 -4.32 7.76
CA VAL A 139 -7.86 -3.18 7.86
C VAL A 139 -7.46 -2.91 9.31
N HIS A 140 -6.26 -2.35 9.51
CA HIS A 140 -5.82 -1.90 10.84
C HIS A 140 -6.59 -0.68 11.30
N VAL A 141 -6.91 0.21 10.36
CA VAL A 141 -7.57 1.49 10.63
C VAL A 141 -8.65 1.75 9.59
N MET A 142 -9.82 2.17 10.04
CA MET A 142 -10.81 2.79 9.17
C MET A 142 -11.05 4.23 9.58
N MET A 143 -11.10 5.12 8.59
CA MET A 143 -11.46 6.52 8.76
C MET A 143 -12.75 6.79 7.97
N ALA A 144 -13.60 7.66 8.50
CA ALA A 144 -14.81 8.09 7.82
C ALA A 144 -15.11 9.57 8.09
N ASP A 145 -15.34 10.34 7.02
CA ASP A 145 -15.61 11.79 7.08
C ASP A 145 -16.91 12.15 6.33
N GLY A 146 -17.92 11.28 6.40
CA GLY A 146 -19.19 11.45 5.71
C GLY A 146 -19.98 12.66 6.20
N GLY A 147 -20.54 13.42 5.26
CA GLY A 147 -21.48 14.50 5.52
C GLY A 147 -21.99 15.11 4.23
N PHE A 148 -23.15 15.74 4.28
CA PHE A 148 -23.78 16.39 3.13
C PHE A 148 -24.34 17.76 3.52
N SER A 149 -24.72 18.57 2.53
CA SER A 149 -25.28 19.89 2.78
C SER A 149 -26.66 19.79 3.41
N VAL A 150 -26.88 20.54 4.50
CA VAL A 150 -28.15 20.69 5.21
C VAL A 150 -28.57 22.16 5.26
N GLU A 151 -28.20 22.92 4.24
CA GLU A 151 -28.47 24.36 4.15
C GLU A 151 -29.95 24.68 4.40
N GLY A 152 -30.21 25.59 5.35
CA GLY A 152 -31.55 25.97 5.80
C GLY A 152 -32.18 25.03 6.84
N ARG A 153 -31.53 23.91 7.18
CA ARG A 153 -31.96 22.95 8.21
C ARG A 153 -30.79 22.51 9.09
N GLU A 154 -29.88 23.42 9.40
CA GLU A 154 -28.62 23.13 10.10
C GLU A 154 -28.86 22.51 11.49
N ASN A 155 -29.95 22.88 12.17
CA ASN A 155 -30.31 22.34 13.49
C ASN A 155 -30.82 20.89 13.42
N GLU A 156 -31.22 20.40 12.25
CA GLU A 156 -31.71 19.03 12.04
C GLU A 156 -30.60 18.09 11.53
N GLN A 157 -29.36 18.56 11.46
CA GLN A 157 -28.25 17.84 10.84
C GLN A 157 -28.03 16.44 11.43
N GLU A 158 -28.18 16.28 12.74
CA GLU A 158 -28.07 14.99 13.41
C GLU A 158 -29.11 13.99 12.88
N ILE A 159 -30.37 14.40 12.85
CA ILE A 159 -31.50 13.55 12.44
C ILE A 159 -31.35 13.17 10.97
N LEU A 160 -31.01 14.14 10.11
CA LEU A 160 -30.80 13.90 8.68
C LEU A 160 -29.60 12.97 8.42
N SER A 161 -28.56 13.03 9.26
CA SER A 161 -27.34 12.23 9.08
C SER A 161 -27.37 10.86 9.77
N LYS A 162 -28.47 10.50 10.46
CA LYS A 162 -28.52 9.30 11.31
C LYS A 162 -28.17 7.99 10.58
N GLN A 163 -28.65 7.80 9.35
CA GLN A 163 -28.36 6.60 8.56
C GLN A 163 -26.90 6.59 8.11
N LEU A 164 -26.31 7.77 7.88
CA LEU A 164 -24.89 7.92 7.56
C LEU A 164 -23.99 7.61 8.75
N TYR A 165 -24.39 7.96 9.96
CA TYR A 165 -23.68 7.52 11.16
C TYR A 165 -23.69 5.99 11.25
N LEU A 166 -24.87 5.40 11.11
CA LEU A 166 -25.07 3.96 11.19
C LEU A 166 -24.24 3.23 10.14
N CYS A 167 -24.30 3.63 8.87
CA CYS A 167 -23.63 2.91 7.79
C CYS A 167 -22.10 3.02 7.87
N GLN A 168 -21.56 4.18 8.24
CA GLN A 168 -20.11 4.31 8.45
C GLN A 168 -19.61 3.41 9.60
N ILE A 169 -20.39 3.31 10.69
CA ILE A 169 -20.09 2.42 11.81
C ILE A 169 -20.24 0.94 11.42
N LEU A 170 -21.30 0.60 10.70
CA LEU A 170 -21.56 -0.75 10.20
C LEU A 170 -20.40 -1.23 9.31
N VAL A 171 -19.96 -0.40 8.36
CA VAL A 171 -18.79 -0.72 7.53
C VAL A 171 -17.55 -0.94 8.39
N ALA A 172 -17.32 -0.11 9.42
CA ALA A 172 -16.19 -0.31 10.34
C ALA A 172 -16.23 -1.64 11.09
N LEU A 173 -17.40 -2.05 11.58
CA LEU A 173 -17.54 -3.35 12.23
C LEU A 173 -17.31 -4.52 11.27
N SER A 174 -17.63 -4.33 9.99
CA SER A 174 -17.45 -5.35 8.93
C SER A 174 -16.00 -5.49 8.45
N ILE A 175 -15.18 -4.43 8.47
CA ILE A 175 -13.85 -4.45 7.83
C ILE A 175 -12.67 -4.19 8.75
N VAL A 176 -12.87 -3.65 9.94
CA VAL A 176 -11.77 -3.41 10.89
C VAL A 176 -11.41 -4.72 11.58
N ARG A 177 -10.11 -5.05 11.60
CA ARG A 177 -9.60 -6.25 12.26
C ARG A 177 -9.72 -6.17 13.79
N THR A 178 -9.65 -7.30 14.48
CA THR A 178 -9.48 -7.33 15.95
C THR A 178 -8.23 -6.55 16.36
N GLU A 179 -8.29 -5.81 17.46
CA GLU A 179 -7.31 -4.80 17.90
C GLU A 179 -7.17 -3.58 16.96
N GLY A 180 -7.90 -3.53 15.84
CA GLY A 180 -7.90 -2.39 14.92
C GLY A 180 -8.54 -1.13 15.51
N HIS A 181 -8.47 -0.03 14.76
CA HIS A 181 -8.91 1.30 15.19
C HIS A 181 -9.90 1.90 14.20
N PHE A 182 -10.74 2.79 14.69
CA PHE A 182 -11.77 3.43 13.88
C PHE A 182 -11.96 4.89 14.29
N VAL A 183 -12.14 5.78 13.31
CA VAL A 183 -12.52 7.17 13.54
C VAL A 183 -13.62 7.59 12.56
N VAL A 184 -14.66 8.23 13.07
CA VAL A 184 -15.79 8.71 12.25
C VAL A 184 -16.22 10.11 12.65
N LYS A 185 -16.46 10.96 11.65
CA LYS A 185 -17.11 12.25 11.85
C LYS A 185 -18.58 12.03 12.22
N LEU A 186 -19.00 12.74 13.25
CA LEU A 186 -20.38 12.89 13.68
C LEU A 186 -20.69 14.39 13.84
N PHE A 187 -21.97 14.72 14.01
CA PHE A 187 -22.40 16.05 14.43
C PHE A 187 -22.91 15.97 15.86
N ASP A 188 -24.09 16.52 16.14
CA ASP A 188 -24.69 16.41 17.45
C ASP A 188 -25.08 14.96 17.78
N LEU A 189 -25.16 14.67 19.08
CA LEU A 189 -25.42 13.36 19.67
C LEU A 189 -26.49 13.51 20.78
N PHE A 190 -27.59 14.19 20.45
CA PHE A 190 -28.67 14.45 21.40
C PHE A 190 -29.76 13.38 21.36
N THR A 191 -29.95 12.72 20.22
CA THR A 191 -31.05 11.78 20.02
C THR A 191 -30.74 10.40 20.65
N PRO A 192 -31.77 9.69 21.15
CA PRO A 192 -31.61 8.31 21.63
C PRO A 192 -31.05 7.36 20.57
N PHE A 193 -31.40 7.56 19.29
CA PHE A 193 -30.80 6.81 18.19
C PHE A 193 -29.28 6.97 18.13
N SER A 194 -28.78 8.21 18.09
CA SER A 194 -27.35 8.48 18.02
C SER A 194 -26.62 7.94 19.25
N VAL A 195 -27.14 8.21 20.46
CA VAL A 195 -26.51 7.75 21.71
C VAL A 195 -26.53 6.22 21.81
N GLY A 196 -27.64 5.58 21.42
CA GLY A 196 -27.75 4.12 21.35
C GLY A 196 -26.74 3.52 20.37
N LEU A 197 -26.50 4.17 19.23
CA LEU A 197 -25.48 3.76 18.28
C LEU A 197 -24.07 3.83 18.90
N ILE A 198 -23.74 4.92 19.61
CA ILE A 198 -22.45 5.05 20.31
C ILE A 198 -22.32 4.01 21.43
N TYR A 199 -23.41 3.70 22.14
CA TYR A 199 -23.43 2.67 23.17
C TYR A 199 -23.09 1.30 22.59
N LEU A 200 -23.70 0.90 21.48
CA LEU A 200 -23.38 -0.34 20.80
C LEU A 200 -21.90 -0.39 20.37
N VAL A 201 -21.38 0.71 19.82
CA VAL A 201 -19.95 0.81 19.45
C VAL A 201 -19.03 0.70 20.67
N SER A 202 -19.43 1.24 21.83
CA SER A 202 -18.66 1.13 23.08
C SER A 202 -18.47 -0.32 23.53
N LYS A 203 -19.38 -1.23 23.17
CA LYS A 203 -19.25 -2.67 23.46
C LYS A 203 -18.36 -3.38 22.42
N CYS A 204 -18.20 -2.80 21.24
CA CYS A 204 -17.38 -3.36 20.17
C CYS A 204 -15.88 -3.01 20.26
N PHE A 205 -15.50 -2.02 21.07
CA PHE A 205 -14.11 -1.56 21.18
C PHE A 205 -13.69 -1.45 22.65
N LYS A 206 -12.41 -1.68 22.96
CA LYS A 206 -11.91 -1.59 24.34
C LYS A 206 -11.99 -0.17 24.90
N LYS A 207 -11.79 0.85 24.05
CA LYS A 207 -11.88 2.27 24.43
C LYS A 207 -12.54 3.07 23.33
N ILE A 208 -13.37 4.03 23.73
CA ILE A 208 -13.94 5.04 22.84
C ILE A 208 -13.68 6.44 23.40
N SER A 209 -13.70 7.45 22.52
CA SER A 209 -13.60 8.86 22.88
C SER A 209 -14.38 9.71 21.88
N ILE A 210 -15.19 10.64 22.37
CA ILE A 210 -15.77 11.72 21.59
C ILE A 210 -14.84 12.92 21.71
N CYS A 211 -14.38 13.44 20.58
CA CYS A 211 -13.44 14.56 20.55
C CYS A 211 -13.79 15.58 19.47
N LYS A 212 -13.39 16.82 19.68
CA LYS A 212 -13.47 17.88 18.66
C LYS A 212 -12.07 18.46 18.44
N PRO A 213 -11.37 18.08 17.36
CA PRO A 213 -10.00 18.56 17.13
C PRO A 213 -10.01 20.07 16.86
N ASN A 214 -8.91 20.75 17.17
CA ASN A 214 -8.74 22.20 16.96
C ASN A 214 -8.87 22.62 15.49
N THR A 215 -8.61 21.71 14.58
CA THR A 215 -8.81 21.88 13.13
C THR A 215 -10.27 21.80 12.70
N SER A 216 -11.16 21.28 13.56
CA SER A 216 -12.61 21.43 13.40
C SER A 216 -13.03 22.83 13.88
N ARG A 217 -13.92 23.47 13.14
CA ARG A 217 -14.29 24.86 13.45
C ARG A 217 -15.03 24.92 14.79
N PRO A 218 -14.72 25.88 15.67
CA PRO A 218 -15.28 25.89 17.03
C PRO A 218 -16.81 26.09 17.06
N ALA A 219 -17.39 26.75 16.06
CA ALA A 219 -18.80 27.12 16.04
C ALA A 219 -19.74 26.10 15.35
N ASN A 220 -19.22 24.98 14.82
CA ASN A 220 -20.05 23.94 14.21
C ASN A 220 -20.20 22.72 15.15
N SER A 221 -21.18 21.88 14.86
CA SER A 221 -21.48 20.66 15.63
C SER A 221 -20.56 19.48 15.31
N GLU A 222 -19.65 19.63 14.33
CA GLU A 222 -18.72 18.56 13.92
C GLU A 222 -17.85 18.11 15.09
N ARG A 223 -17.84 16.80 15.33
CA ARG A 223 -17.00 16.09 16.28
C ARG A 223 -16.64 14.72 15.72
N TYR A 224 -15.77 14.00 16.40
CA TYR A 224 -15.29 12.69 15.96
C TYR A 224 -15.43 11.68 17.09
N LEU A 225 -15.98 10.51 16.77
CA LEU A 225 -15.86 9.33 17.61
C LEU A 225 -14.59 8.58 17.23
N VAL A 226 -13.72 8.35 18.20
CA VAL A 226 -12.47 7.60 18.05
C VAL A 226 -12.57 6.32 18.87
N CYS A 227 -12.34 5.19 18.23
CA CYS A 227 -12.46 3.86 18.82
C CYS A 227 -11.13 3.12 18.71
N LYS A 228 -10.67 2.56 19.84
CA LYS A 228 -9.38 1.87 19.95
C LYS A 228 -9.60 0.41 20.33
N TRP A 229 -8.89 -0.47 19.62
CA TRP A 229 -8.86 -1.91 19.79
C TRP A 229 -10.24 -2.56 19.67
N LYS A 230 -10.66 -2.87 18.43
CA LYS A 230 -11.89 -3.64 18.20
C LYS A 230 -11.82 -4.99 18.90
N ASN A 231 -12.86 -5.32 19.66
CA ASN A 231 -13.01 -6.61 20.32
C ASN A 231 -13.28 -7.73 19.30
N PRO A 232 -12.94 -8.98 19.60
CA PRO A 232 -13.48 -10.13 18.88
C PRO A 232 -14.99 -10.29 19.17
N GLY A 233 -15.71 -11.04 18.33
CA GLY A 233 -17.11 -11.41 18.58
C GLY A 233 -18.13 -10.27 18.45
N THR A 234 -17.87 -9.27 17.61
CA THR A 234 -18.77 -8.12 17.39
C THR A 234 -19.92 -8.43 16.41
N ASP A 235 -20.04 -9.69 15.97
CA ASP A 235 -20.89 -10.11 14.86
C ASP A 235 -22.39 -9.90 15.15
N ALA A 236 -22.83 -10.06 16.40
CA ALA A 236 -24.22 -9.85 16.78
C ALA A 236 -24.64 -8.38 16.62
N ILE A 237 -23.79 -7.45 17.06
CA ILE A 237 -24.04 -6.00 16.91
C ILE A 237 -23.94 -5.61 15.44
N GLN A 238 -22.95 -6.13 14.71
CA GLN A 238 -22.78 -5.89 13.29
C GLN A 238 -24.03 -6.34 12.49
N ARG A 239 -24.55 -7.54 12.77
CA ARG A 239 -25.79 -8.05 12.14
C ARG A 239 -27.01 -7.20 12.50
N HIS A 240 -27.17 -6.83 13.76
CA HIS A 240 -28.26 -5.96 14.19
C HIS A 240 -28.25 -4.61 13.44
N LEU A 241 -27.08 -3.97 13.34
CA LEU A 241 -26.95 -2.71 12.59
C LEU A 241 -27.19 -2.90 11.09
N PHE A 242 -26.82 -4.05 10.53
CA PHE A 242 -27.12 -4.39 9.14
C PHE A 242 -28.63 -4.48 8.91
N GLU A 243 -29.37 -5.21 9.74
CA GLU A 243 -30.83 -5.34 9.66
C GLU A 243 -31.54 -3.99 9.81
N VAL A 244 -31.05 -3.14 10.72
CA VAL A 244 -31.55 -1.75 10.89
C VAL A 244 -31.31 -0.93 9.62
N ASN A 245 -30.14 -1.05 8.98
CA ASN A 245 -29.88 -0.36 7.71
C ASN A 245 -30.80 -0.89 6.60
N GLU A 246 -30.97 -2.19 6.47
CA GLU A 246 -31.87 -2.78 5.47
C GLU A 246 -33.29 -2.26 5.62
N PHE A 247 -33.78 -2.12 6.85
CA PHE A 247 -35.07 -1.49 7.11
C PHE A 247 -35.09 -0.01 6.65
N LEU A 248 -34.08 0.78 7.05
CA LEU A 248 -34.00 2.21 6.71
C LEU A 248 -33.80 2.46 5.21
N PHE A 249 -33.14 1.56 4.51
CA PHE A 249 -32.92 1.63 3.07
C PHE A 249 -34.16 1.25 2.26
N ASN A 250 -34.90 0.23 2.70
CA ASN A 250 -36.06 -0.30 1.97
C ASN A 250 -37.40 0.33 2.35
N LYS A 251 -37.46 1.17 3.40
CA LYS A 251 -38.71 1.78 3.84
C LYS A 251 -39.33 2.65 2.74
N LYS A 252 -40.64 2.47 2.53
CA LYS A 252 -41.45 3.24 1.56
C LYS A 252 -42.40 4.23 2.22
N ASP A 253 -42.65 4.05 3.51
CA ASP A 253 -43.49 4.92 4.33
C ASP A 253 -42.63 5.91 5.12
N GLN A 254 -43.28 6.79 5.89
CA GLN A 254 -42.60 7.78 6.72
C GLN A 254 -42.18 7.23 8.09
N LYS A 255 -42.22 5.91 8.33
CA LYS A 255 -41.80 5.35 9.61
C LYS A 255 -40.29 5.51 9.79
N ASP A 256 -39.86 5.69 11.02
CA ASP A 256 -38.45 5.84 11.34
C ASP A 256 -38.12 5.17 12.68
N ILE A 257 -36.84 4.82 12.85
CA ILE A 257 -36.36 4.14 14.06
C ILE A 257 -35.85 5.19 15.05
N LEU A 258 -36.55 5.41 16.16
CA LEU A 258 -36.21 6.48 17.11
C LEU A 258 -35.10 6.08 18.11
N GLU A 259 -34.95 4.79 18.36
CA GLU A 259 -33.99 4.23 19.32
C GLU A 259 -33.43 2.89 18.81
N LEU A 260 -32.14 2.66 19.06
CA LEU A 260 -31.48 1.37 18.81
C LEU A 260 -31.33 0.55 20.09
N VAL A 261 -31.31 1.24 21.23
CA VAL A 261 -31.12 0.68 22.56
C VAL A 261 -32.17 1.34 23.45
N PRO A 262 -32.94 0.57 24.23
CA PRO A 262 -33.92 1.15 25.15
C PRO A 262 -33.25 2.15 26.11
N PHE A 263 -33.94 3.26 26.39
CA PHE A 263 -33.41 4.31 27.25
C PHE A 263 -33.00 3.81 28.64
N ASP A 264 -33.76 2.88 29.22
CA ASP A 264 -33.46 2.32 30.54
C ASP A 264 -32.12 1.56 30.55
N VAL A 265 -31.81 0.82 29.49
CA VAL A 265 -30.51 0.13 29.33
C VAL A 265 -29.36 1.13 29.22
N LEU A 266 -29.55 2.25 28.54
CA LEU A 266 -28.54 3.31 28.45
C LEU A 266 -28.30 3.98 29.81
N LYS A 267 -29.37 4.19 30.58
CA LYS A 267 -29.33 4.85 31.87
C LYS A 267 -28.72 3.97 32.97
N GLU A 268 -28.91 2.65 32.89
CA GLU A 268 -28.29 1.68 33.79
C GLU A 268 -26.75 1.68 33.70
N ASP A 269 -26.18 1.97 32.52
CA ASP A 269 -24.73 2.20 32.37
C ASP A 269 -24.38 3.65 32.72
N GLU A 270 -24.37 3.95 34.02
CA GLU A 270 -24.16 5.32 34.54
C GLU A 270 -22.87 5.97 34.03
N ALA A 271 -21.78 5.19 33.93
CA ALA A 271 -20.50 5.70 33.48
C ALA A 271 -20.53 6.14 32.01
N PHE A 272 -21.13 5.33 31.13
CA PHE A 272 -21.34 5.70 29.74
C PHE A 272 -22.29 6.89 29.60
N PHE A 273 -23.42 6.85 30.29
CA PHE A 273 -24.45 7.88 30.21
C PHE A 273 -23.89 9.24 30.63
N GLN A 274 -23.20 9.30 31.77
CA GLN A 274 -22.58 10.50 32.30
C GLN A 274 -21.50 11.04 31.34
N TYR A 275 -20.68 10.16 30.75
CA TYR A 275 -19.68 10.55 29.78
C TYR A 275 -20.27 11.26 28.55
N VAL A 276 -21.34 10.70 27.96
CA VAL A 276 -22.00 11.30 26.80
C VAL A 276 -22.68 12.63 27.18
N TYR A 277 -23.33 12.67 28.35
CA TYR A 277 -23.95 13.89 28.89
C TYR A 277 -22.94 15.03 29.05
N ASP A 278 -21.81 14.74 29.71
CA ASP A 278 -20.76 15.73 29.96
C ASP A 278 -20.10 16.20 28.66
N SER A 279 -19.79 15.26 27.76
CA SER A 279 -19.26 15.56 26.43
C SER A 279 -20.18 16.50 25.64
N ASN A 280 -21.49 16.23 25.63
CA ASN A 280 -22.47 17.08 24.95
C ASN A 280 -22.52 18.49 25.54
N ASN A 281 -22.53 18.61 26.87
CA ASN A 281 -22.58 19.91 27.54
C ASN A 281 -21.27 20.70 27.39
N GLU A 282 -20.12 20.05 27.42
CA GLU A 282 -18.83 20.69 27.19
C GLU A 282 -18.70 21.22 25.76
N ILE A 283 -18.96 20.37 24.76
CA ILE A 283 -18.90 20.78 23.35
C ILE A 283 -19.93 21.87 23.07
N GLY A 284 -21.16 21.74 23.59
CA GLY A 284 -22.22 22.74 23.44
C GLY A 284 -21.84 24.10 24.02
N ARG A 285 -21.27 24.16 25.23
CA ARG A 285 -20.77 25.42 25.83
C ARG A 285 -19.70 26.08 24.95
N ASN A 286 -18.75 25.28 24.45
CA ASN A 286 -17.69 25.79 23.56
C ASN A 286 -18.25 26.28 22.22
N GLN A 287 -19.25 25.60 21.67
CA GLN A 287 -19.93 26.01 20.44
C GLN A 287 -20.66 27.35 20.62
N VAL A 288 -21.37 27.54 21.74
CA VAL A 288 -22.03 28.82 22.08
C VAL A 288 -21.02 29.97 22.14
N VAL A 289 -19.86 29.75 22.77
CA VAL A 289 -18.76 30.74 22.79
C VAL A 289 -18.28 31.04 21.37
N GLY A 290 -18.07 30.01 20.54
CA GLY A 290 -17.67 30.16 19.14
C GLY A 290 -18.67 30.98 18.31
N LEU A 291 -19.97 30.71 18.46
CA LEU A 291 -21.04 31.43 17.78
C LEU A 291 -21.12 32.90 18.21
N ARG A 292 -21.09 33.16 19.53
CA ARG A 292 -21.05 34.52 20.08
C ARG A 292 -19.83 35.30 19.60
N LYS A 293 -18.67 34.65 19.52
CA LYS A 293 -17.44 35.27 18.98
C LYS A 293 -17.60 35.66 17.51
N ILE A 294 -18.25 34.82 16.69
CA ILE A 294 -18.53 35.15 15.28
C ILE A 294 -19.50 36.33 15.16
N ALA A 295 -20.53 36.39 16.01
CA ALA A 295 -21.48 37.50 16.05
C ALA A 295 -20.75 38.82 16.37
N ALA A 296 -19.97 38.85 17.46
CA ALA A 296 -19.18 40.02 17.85
C ALA A 296 -18.19 40.48 16.75
N TYR A 297 -17.54 39.55 16.06
CA TYR A 297 -16.64 39.87 14.94
C TYR A 297 -17.41 40.31 13.68
N THR A 298 -18.69 39.97 13.56
CA THR A 298 -19.53 40.45 12.46
C THR A 298 -19.95 41.90 12.70
N GLU A 299 -20.29 42.23 13.95
CA GLU A 299 -20.62 43.59 14.39
C GLU A 299 -19.40 44.52 14.39
N ASN A 300 -18.23 44.02 14.79
CA ASN A 300 -16.99 44.78 14.82
C ASN A 300 -15.91 44.20 13.89
N THR A 301 -15.71 44.89 12.76
CA THR A 301 -14.74 44.50 11.73
C THR A 301 -13.28 44.74 12.13
N ASN A 302 -13.01 45.50 13.20
CA ASN A 302 -11.67 45.78 13.71
C ASN A 302 -11.13 44.69 14.65
N LEU A 303 -11.97 43.74 15.09
CA LEU A 303 -11.52 42.61 15.91
C LEU A 303 -10.63 41.65 15.11
N VAL A 304 -9.50 41.25 15.70
CA VAL A 304 -8.50 40.35 15.11
C VAL A 304 -7.99 39.37 16.16
N GLU A 305 -7.84 38.09 15.78
CA GLU A 305 -7.14 37.09 16.59
C GLU A 305 -5.63 37.13 16.28
N SER A 306 -4.87 37.88 17.08
CA SER A 306 -3.43 38.13 16.85
C SER A 306 -2.54 36.89 16.94
N ARG A 307 -3.01 35.81 17.59
CA ARG A 307 -2.22 34.60 17.84
C ARG A 307 -2.24 33.60 16.68
N GLN A 308 -3.00 33.84 15.62
CA GLN A 308 -3.16 32.90 14.51
C GLN A 308 -1.83 32.43 13.88
N ALA A 309 -0.85 33.33 13.73
CA ALA A 309 0.46 32.97 13.16
C ALA A 309 1.25 32.03 14.08
N LYS A 310 1.31 32.36 15.38
CA LYS A 310 1.99 31.54 16.39
C LYS A 310 1.33 30.17 16.53
N ILE A 311 0.01 30.13 16.69
CA ILE A 311 -0.77 28.89 16.82
C ILE A 311 -0.54 27.99 15.60
N ARG A 312 -0.53 28.56 14.39
CA ARG A 312 -0.21 27.79 13.19
C ARG A 312 1.16 27.14 13.26
N SER A 313 2.20 27.91 13.62
CA SER A 313 3.57 27.38 13.73
C SER A 313 3.68 26.28 14.79
N ASP A 314 3.08 26.50 15.97
CA ASP A 314 3.07 25.54 17.06
C ASP A 314 2.34 24.25 16.65
N CYS A 315 1.15 24.36 16.03
CA CYS A 315 0.38 23.21 15.54
C CYS A 315 1.15 22.41 14.47
N LEU A 316 1.73 23.07 13.46
CA LEU A 316 2.49 22.37 12.42
C LEU A 316 3.70 21.64 13.03
N THR A 317 4.36 22.23 14.02
CA THR A 317 5.48 21.60 14.74
C THR A 317 5.03 20.38 15.53
N ILE A 318 3.99 20.52 16.37
CA ILE A 318 3.44 19.42 17.19
C ILE A 318 2.98 18.25 16.30
N TRP A 319 2.27 18.55 15.21
CA TRP A 319 1.75 17.53 14.29
C TRP A 319 2.80 17.01 13.30
N LYS A 320 4.06 17.47 13.40
CA LYS A 320 5.16 17.10 12.52
C LYS A 320 4.79 17.30 11.05
N LEU A 321 4.21 18.44 10.73
CA LEU A 321 3.88 18.87 9.37
C LEU A 321 4.89 19.94 8.92
N PRO A 322 5.35 19.91 7.66
CA PRO A 322 6.27 20.92 7.17
C PRO A 322 5.55 22.26 7.01
N ASP A 323 6.22 23.34 7.40
CA ASP A 323 5.73 24.71 7.19
C ASP A 323 6.11 25.23 5.79
N VAL A 324 5.56 24.58 4.78
CA VAL A 324 5.72 24.98 3.38
C VAL A 324 4.37 25.00 2.67
N LEU A 325 4.26 25.83 1.65
CA LEU A 325 3.07 25.85 0.81
C LEU A 325 3.02 24.60 -0.08
N ARG A 326 1.81 24.10 -0.34
CA ARG A 326 1.55 23.10 -1.38
C ARG A 326 2.10 23.63 -2.71
N ARG A 327 3.07 22.93 -3.30
CA ARG A 327 3.69 23.26 -4.59
C ARG A 327 3.55 22.08 -5.54
N HIS A 328 3.39 22.39 -6.82
CA HIS A 328 3.62 21.40 -7.86
C HIS A 328 5.13 21.25 -8.05
N PRO A 329 5.68 20.02 -8.03
CA PRO A 329 7.03 19.80 -8.48
C PRO A 329 7.16 20.34 -9.92
N PRO A 330 8.20 21.11 -10.24
CA PRO A 330 8.41 21.52 -11.62
C PRO A 330 8.62 20.27 -12.50
N PRO A 331 8.13 20.28 -13.74
CA PRO A 331 8.36 19.17 -14.66
C PRO A 331 9.87 19.09 -14.96
N ALA A 332 10.56 18.14 -14.36
CA ALA A 332 11.96 17.83 -14.69
C ALA A 332 12.01 17.04 -16.00
N LYS A 333 13.10 17.15 -16.77
CA LYS A 333 13.34 16.20 -17.87
C LYS A 333 13.62 14.79 -17.30
N PRO A 334 13.29 13.70 -18.00
CA PRO A 334 13.53 12.34 -17.51
C PRO A 334 14.97 12.11 -17.02
N ASP A 335 15.99 12.54 -17.78
CA ASP A 335 17.41 12.40 -17.39
C ASP A 335 17.79 13.21 -16.14
N GLU A 336 17.18 14.39 -15.95
CA GLU A 336 17.42 15.19 -14.76
C GLU A 336 16.80 14.53 -13.52
N TYR A 337 15.59 14.01 -13.67
CA TYR A 337 14.91 13.28 -12.59
C TYR A 337 15.65 11.98 -12.23
N ALA A 338 16.13 11.24 -13.24
CA ALA A 338 16.96 10.06 -13.04
C ALA A 338 18.25 10.41 -12.27
N ARG A 339 18.95 11.49 -12.65
CA ARG A 339 20.13 11.98 -11.91
C ARG A 339 19.82 12.32 -10.45
N GLN A 340 18.67 12.91 -10.16
CA GLN A 340 18.25 13.19 -8.78
C GLN A 340 18.04 11.91 -7.96
N ILE A 341 17.47 10.86 -8.54
CA ILE A 341 17.30 9.56 -7.86
C ILE A 341 18.63 8.83 -7.71
N LEU A 342 19.45 8.83 -8.77
CA LEU A 342 20.74 8.16 -8.78
C LEU A 342 21.75 8.81 -7.83
N GLY A 343 21.65 10.13 -7.58
CA GLY A 343 22.50 10.82 -6.61
C GLY A 343 23.98 10.71 -6.98
N ASP A 344 24.77 10.05 -6.11
CA ASP A 344 26.20 9.83 -6.31
C ASP A 344 26.53 8.79 -7.41
N TRP A 345 25.52 8.09 -7.94
CA TRP A 345 25.71 7.04 -8.94
C TRP A 345 25.55 7.61 -10.36
N GLN A 346 26.53 7.38 -11.23
CA GLN A 346 26.47 7.77 -12.64
C GLN A 346 25.50 6.87 -13.43
N GLN A 347 24.85 7.37 -14.49
CA GLN A 347 23.86 6.60 -15.27
C GLN A 347 24.47 5.45 -16.09
N GLN A 348 25.78 5.45 -16.34
CA GLN A 348 26.46 4.52 -17.25
C GLN A 348 26.27 3.03 -16.88
N PHE A 349 26.22 2.70 -15.58
CA PHE A 349 26.04 1.30 -15.16
C PHE A 349 24.65 0.74 -15.50
N LEU A 350 23.65 1.59 -15.80
CA LEU A 350 22.32 1.12 -16.22
C LEU A 350 22.39 0.35 -17.55
N SER A 351 23.41 0.62 -18.36
CA SER A 351 23.69 -0.07 -19.63
C SER A 351 24.65 -1.24 -19.48
N SER A 352 25.05 -1.60 -18.25
CA SER A 352 25.93 -2.75 -18.02
C SER A 352 25.28 -4.01 -18.56
N GLU A 353 25.99 -4.74 -19.42
CA GLU A 353 25.57 -6.08 -19.86
C GLU A 353 25.99 -7.13 -18.82
N GLY A 354 25.13 -8.14 -18.64
CA GLY A 354 25.45 -9.29 -17.80
C GLY A 354 26.27 -10.32 -18.57
N TYR A 355 26.79 -11.31 -17.87
CA TYR A 355 27.56 -12.39 -18.50
C TYR A 355 26.64 -13.54 -18.93
N PRO A 356 26.72 -14.04 -20.18
CA PRO A 356 26.02 -15.28 -20.54
C PRO A 356 26.63 -16.46 -19.79
N LEU A 357 25.80 -17.40 -19.32
CA LEU A 357 26.29 -18.64 -18.73
C LEU A 357 26.90 -19.53 -19.82
N GLN A 358 28.20 -19.76 -19.73
CA GLN A 358 28.98 -20.55 -20.70
C GLN A 358 29.26 -21.96 -20.17
N PRO A 359 29.33 -22.99 -21.04
CA PRO A 359 29.69 -24.35 -20.67
C PRO A 359 31.18 -24.41 -20.25
N LYS A 360 31.45 -24.63 -18.96
CA LYS A 360 32.79 -24.79 -18.37
C LYS A 360 32.71 -25.66 -17.11
N GLU A 361 33.83 -26.26 -16.70
CA GLU A 361 33.87 -27.14 -15.52
C GLU A 361 33.45 -26.45 -14.21
N ASP A 362 33.85 -25.19 -14.01
CA ASP A 362 33.46 -24.37 -12.86
C ASP A 362 32.44 -23.30 -13.29
N LEU A 363 31.17 -23.70 -13.38
CA LEU A 363 30.05 -22.82 -13.76
C LEU A 363 29.99 -21.58 -12.86
N PHE A 364 30.10 -21.77 -11.55
CA PHE A 364 30.22 -20.71 -10.55
C PHE A 364 31.48 -20.87 -9.69
N SER A 365 31.97 -19.76 -9.15
CA SER A 365 33.12 -19.75 -8.24
C SER A 365 32.80 -20.30 -6.84
N SER A 366 31.53 -20.30 -6.46
CA SER A 366 31.00 -20.93 -5.25
C SER A 366 29.54 -21.32 -5.50
N ILE A 367 29.06 -22.36 -4.80
CA ILE A 367 27.64 -22.72 -4.76
C ILE A 367 26.85 -21.86 -3.75
N HIS A 368 27.55 -21.17 -2.84
CA HIS A 368 26.97 -20.25 -1.88
C HIS A 368 27.15 -18.81 -2.34
N GLY A 369 26.26 -17.93 -1.88
CA GLY A 369 26.34 -16.52 -2.26
C GLY A 369 25.65 -16.17 -3.58
N TRP A 370 24.93 -17.13 -4.18
CA TRP A 370 24.21 -16.95 -5.43
C TRP A 370 22.73 -17.23 -5.24
N GLN A 371 21.91 -16.31 -5.73
CA GLN A 371 20.48 -16.47 -5.90
C GLN A 371 20.14 -16.36 -7.39
N PHE A 372 18.98 -16.85 -7.79
CA PHE A 372 18.49 -16.66 -9.14
C PHE A 372 17.02 -16.29 -9.17
N VAL A 373 16.63 -15.60 -10.23
CA VAL A 373 15.23 -15.32 -10.56
C VAL A 373 14.91 -15.87 -11.96
N PRO A 374 13.75 -16.52 -12.14
CA PRO A 374 13.26 -16.88 -13.47
C PRO A 374 12.86 -15.64 -14.27
N VAL A 375 13.43 -15.49 -15.46
CA VAL A 375 13.15 -14.37 -16.38
C VAL A 375 12.35 -14.88 -17.59
N ALA A 376 11.34 -14.12 -18.00
CA ALA A 376 10.52 -14.44 -19.17
C ALA A 376 11.02 -13.73 -20.43
N VAL A 377 11.70 -12.60 -20.26
CA VAL A 377 12.16 -11.74 -21.34
C VAL A 377 13.68 -11.81 -21.44
N THR A 378 14.15 -12.45 -22.51
CA THR A 378 15.59 -12.57 -22.81
C THR A 378 16.04 -11.50 -23.81
N GLU A 379 15.14 -11.06 -24.69
CA GLU A 379 15.32 -10.00 -25.67
C GLU A 379 14.06 -9.14 -25.75
N HIS A 380 14.20 -7.89 -26.16
CA HIS A 380 13.07 -6.97 -26.33
C HIS A 380 12.27 -7.36 -27.58
N VAL A 381 11.08 -7.93 -27.38
CA VAL A 381 10.16 -8.28 -28.47
C VAL A 381 8.77 -7.71 -28.14
N ASP A 382 8.21 -6.92 -29.05
CA ASP A 382 6.93 -6.23 -28.88
C ASP A 382 6.83 -5.42 -27.56
N LYS A 383 5.86 -5.77 -26.71
CA LYS A 383 5.62 -5.16 -25.39
C LYS A 383 6.40 -5.85 -24.26
N THR A 384 7.18 -6.90 -24.54
CA THR A 384 7.98 -7.60 -23.54
C THR A 384 9.35 -6.93 -23.41
N ILE A 385 9.60 -6.32 -22.25
CA ILE A 385 10.76 -5.46 -22.01
C ILE A 385 11.39 -5.85 -20.69
N ARG A 386 12.71 -6.07 -20.64
CA ARG A 386 13.47 -6.24 -19.38
C ARG A 386 14.58 -5.21 -19.27
N THR A 387 14.40 -4.23 -18.40
CA THR A 387 15.33 -3.10 -18.23
C THR A 387 15.05 -2.35 -16.92
N PHE A 388 15.61 -1.16 -16.76
CA PHE A 388 15.27 -0.23 -15.70
C PHE A 388 13.96 0.50 -15.97
N PHE A 389 13.12 0.59 -14.95
CA PHE A 389 11.88 1.34 -14.96
C PHE A 389 11.93 2.45 -13.91
N MET A 390 11.52 3.65 -14.29
CA MET A 390 11.49 4.84 -13.46
C MET A 390 10.06 5.37 -13.34
N GLY A 391 9.59 5.51 -12.09
CA GLY A 391 8.29 6.07 -11.75
C GLY A 391 8.39 7.52 -11.29
N ARG A 392 7.60 8.39 -11.91
CA ARG A 392 7.45 9.82 -11.51
C ARG A 392 6.10 10.13 -10.86
N GLY A 393 5.29 9.10 -10.60
CA GLY A 393 3.93 9.21 -10.06
C GLY A 393 2.89 8.88 -11.12
N GLY A 394 1.85 8.17 -10.70
CA GLY A 394 0.76 7.66 -11.51
C GLY A 394 1.28 6.92 -12.74
N LYS A 395 0.71 7.25 -13.89
CA LYS A 395 1.03 6.65 -15.20
C LYS A 395 2.27 7.25 -15.86
N ASP A 396 3.02 8.13 -15.18
CA ASP A 396 4.24 8.74 -15.70
C ASP A 396 5.44 7.82 -15.45
N VAL A 397 5.49 6.73 -16.24
CA VAL A 397 6.49 5.67 -16.14
C VAL A 397 7.39 5.65 -17.37
N PHE A 398 8.69 5.53 -17.13
CA PHE A 398 9.72 5.45 -18.16
C PHE A 398 10.48 4.14 -18.06
N TYR A 399 10.98 3.64 -19.18
CA TYR A 399 11.92 2.54 -19.24
C TYR A 399 13.23 3.00 -19.90
N PHE A 400 14.34 2.39 -19.50
CA PHE A 400 15.65 2.72 -20.02
C PHE A 400 16.00 1.86 -21.23
N ASP A 401 16.32 2.48 -22.37
CA ASP A 401 16.78 1.77 -23.57
C ASP A 401 17.81 2.60 -24.32
N LYS A 402 18.88 1.95 -24.81
CA LYS A 402 19.97 2.57 -25.59
C LYS A 402 20.50 3.90 -25.01
N ASN A 403 20.67 3.97 -23.68
CA ASN A 403 21.08 5.16 -22.91
C ASN A 403 20.05 6.29 -22.76
N PHE A 404 18.80 6.07 -23.16
CA PHE A 404 17.72 7.07 -23.07
C PHE A 404 16.56 6.56 -22.22
N TRP A 405 15.86 7.50 -21.58
CA TRP A 405 14.60 7.25 -20.89
C TRP A 405 13.42 7.42 -21.84
N ASN A 406 12.76 6.32 -22.17
CA ASN A 406 11.59 6.29 -23.06
C ASN A 406 10.31 6.14 -22.23
N ARG A 407 9.27 6.91 -22.58
CA ARG A 407 7.99 6.81 -21.88
C ARG A 407 7.31 5.49 -22.22
N LEU A 408 6.80 4.79 -21.21
CA LEU A 408 6.05 3.56 -21.39
C LEU A 408 4.60 3.90 -21.78
N GLN A 409 4.28 3.83 -23.07
CA GLN A 409 2.94 4.07 -23.60
C GLN A 409 2.06 2.81 -23.46
N ASP A 410 0.74 2.98 -23.32
CA ASP A 410 -0.27 1.92 -23.40
C ASP A 410 -0.11 0.73 -22.42
N ALA A 411 0.65 0.90 -21.35
CA ALA A 411 0.91 -0.16 -20.37
C ALA A 411 0.03 -0.06 -19.11
N HIS A 412 -0.64 1.07 -18.85
CA HIS A 412 -1.47 1.25 -17.63
C HIS A 412 -0.74 0.85 -16.33
N LEU A 413 0.60 0.97 -16.34
CA LEU A 413 1.45 0.75 -15.18
C LEU A 413 1.49 2.04 -14.37
N GLU A 414 1.19 1.92 -13.08
CA GLU A 414 1.27 3.03 -12.13
C GLU A 414 2.43 2.78 -11.17
N LEU A 415 3.35 3.75 -11.07
CA LEU A 415 4.46 3.69 -10.11
C LEU A 415 4.53 4.98 -9.30
N PRO A 416 4.66 4.88 -7.97
CA PRO A 416 4.96 6.02 -7.09
C PRO A 416 6.13 6.87 -7.61
N PRO A 417 6.11 8.20 -7.35
CA PRO A 417 7.26 9.04 -7.66
C PRO A 417 8.51 8.57 -6.92
N LYS A 418 9.69 8.91 -7.45
CA LYS A 418 10.99 8.49 -6.91
C LYS A 418 11.11 6.98 -6.82
N THR A 419 10.66 6.27 -7.85
CA THR A 419 10.85 4.82 -7.99
C THR A 419 11.83 4.55 -9.10
N LEU A 420 12.83 3.69 -8.85
CA LEU A 420 13.78 3.20 -9.85
C LEU A 420 14.10 1.74 -9.55
N VAL A 421 13.67 0.85 -10.44
CA VAL A 421 13.75 -0.61 -10.29
C VAL A 421 14.23 -1.26 -11.57
N TYR A 422 14.85 -2.44 -11.46
CA TYR A 422 15.13 -3.32 -12.59
C TYR A 422 14.05 -4.41 -12.63
N GLY A 423 13.43 -4.61 -13.78
CA GLY A 423 12.29 -5.52 -13.90
C GLY A 423 11.98 -5.90 -15.33
N GLU A 424 10.88 -6.63 -15.52
CA GLU A 424 10.39 -7.02 -16.84
C GLU A 424 8.87 -6.89 -16.97
N VAL A 425 8.39 -6.52 -18.17
CA VAL A 425 6.99 -6.62 -18.58
C VAL A 425 6.78 -8.02 -19.17
N VAL A 426 6.01 -8.83 -18.46
CA VAL A 426 5.81 -10.27 -18.71
C VAL A 426 4.42 -10.52 -19.26
N LYS A 427 4.32 -11.45 -20.22
CA LYS A 427 3.04 -11.99 -20.67
C LYS A 427 2.57 -13.10 -19.73
N GLU A 428 1.54 -12.84 -18.95
CA GLU A 428 0.87 -13.83 -18.09
C GLU A 428 -0.30 -14.48 -18.85
N LEU A 429 -0.40 -15.80 -18.74
CA LEU A 429 -1.37 -16.64 -19.43
C LEU A 429 -2.32 -17.28 -18.41
N GLN A 430 -3.56 -17.50 -18.86
CA GLN A 430 -4.59 -18.25 -18.14
C GLN A 430 -5.24 -19.23 -19.12
N GLY A 431 -5.51 -20.46 -18.66
CA GLY A 431 -6.05 -21.53 -19.51
C GLY A 431 -5.00 -22.22 -20.39
N GLU A 432 -5.46 -23.12 -21.27
CA GLU A 432 -4.60 -23.94 -22.13
C GLU A 432 -5.10 -24.01 -23.57
N GLY A 433 -4.18 -24.21 -24.52
CA GLY A 433 -4.50 -24.29 -25.95
C GLY A 433 -5.23 -23.05 -26.46
N ARG A 434 -6.31 -23.24 -27.23
CA ARG A 434 -7.04 -22.14 -27.90
C ARG A 434 -7.80 -21.22 -26.94
N SER A 435 -8.16 -21.67 -25.74
CA SER A 435 -8.89 -20.86 -24.76
C SER A 435 -7.99 -19.94 -23.93
N GLN A 436 -6.68 -19.89 -24.24
CA GLN A 436 -5.74 -19.06 -23.49
C GLN A 436 -6.05 -17.57 -23.56
N VAL A 437 -6.09 -16.93 -22.39
CA VAL A 437 -6.19 -15.48 -22.23
C VAL A 437 -4.84 -14.96 -21.75
N ALA A 438 -4.34 -13.91 -22.40
CA ALA A 438 -3.07 -13.29 -22.06
C ALA A 438 -3.26 -11.87 -21.54
N ILE A 439 -2.51 -11.50 -20.50
CA ILE A 439 -2.37 -10.12 -20.03
C ILE A 439 -0.87 -9.77 -19.93
N HIS A 440 -0.56 -8.48 -19.85
CA HIS A 440 0.78 -8.02 -19.49
C HIS A 440 0.82 -7.65 -18.02
N ALA A 441 1.88 -8.05 -17.31
CA ALA A 441 2.13 -7.73 -15.91
C ALA A 441 3.57 -7.22 -15.74
N PHE A 442 3.80 -6.31 -14.81
CA PHE A 442 5.13 -5.81 -14.49
C PHE A 442 5.73 -6.61 -13.31
N HIS A 443 6.88 -7.23 -13.54
CA HIS A 443 7.60 -8.01 -12.54
C HIS A 443 8.91 -7.31 -12.17
N ILE A 444 8.99 -6.83 -10.93
CA ILE A 444 10.21 -6.29 -10.34
C ILE A 444 11.19 -7.44 -10.09
N ILE A 445 12.45 -7.28 -10.52
CA ILE A 445 13.54 -8.23 -10.28
C ILE A 445 14.38 -7.78 -9.08
N ASP A 446 14.79 -6.50 -9.03
CA ASP A 446 15.53 -5.89 -7.92
C ASP A 446 15.26 -4.37 -7.95
N GLY A 447 15.54 -3.66 -6.86
CA GLY A 447 15.21 -2.24 -6.71
C GLY A 447 16.38 -1.39 -6.22
N LEU A 448 16.44 -0.15 -6.71
CA LEU A 448 17.37 0.88 -6.25
C LEU A 448 16.68 1.85 -5.27
N MET A 449 15.49 2.31 -5.67
CA MET A 449 14.69 3.29 -4.95
C MET A 449 13.23 2.91 -5.08
N LEU A 450 12.50 2.85 -3.97
CA LEU A 450 11.08 2.48 -3.93
C LEU A 450 10.30 3.64 -3.30
N GLY A 451 9.53 4.40 -4.08
CA GLY A 451 8.73 5.53 -3.58
C GLY A 451 9.53 6.53 -2.70
N GLY A 452 10.79 6.78 -3.04
CA GLY A 452 11.72 7.64 -2.28
C GLY A 452 12.38 7.00 -1.06
N VAL A 453 12.32 5.67 -0.92
CA VAL A 453 13.11 4.88 0.05
C VAL A 453 14.29 4.27 -0.69
N ASP A 454 15.51 4.64 -0.30
CA ASP A 454 16.75 4.14 -0.92
C ASP A 454 17.11 2.77 -0.35
N ILE A 455 17.17 1.76 -1.22
CA ILE A 455 17.45 0.38 -0.82
C ILE A 455 18.73 -0.15 -1.47
N ARG A 456 19.44 0.66 -2.27
CA ARG A 456 20.49 0.19 -3.18
C ARG A 456 21.71 -0.43 -2.50
N ARG A 457 21.92 -0.13 -1.22
CA ARG A 457 23.04 -0.60 -0.39
C ARG A 457 22.62 -1.66 0.62
N LEU A 458 21.34 -2.05 0.65
CA LEU A 458 20.87 -3.14 1.50
C LEU A 458 21.32 -4.50 0.92
N PRO A 459 21.41 -5.56 1.75
CA PRO A 459 21.66 -6.93 1.27
C PRO A 459 20.64 -7.35 0.21
N LEU A 460 21.04 -8.19 -0.75
CA LEU A 460 20.16 -8.65 -1.84
C LEU A 460 18.82 -9.19 -1.32
N ALA A 461 18.85 -10.10 -0.34
CA ALA A 461 17.63 -10.65 0.25
C ALA A 461 16.69 -9.58 0.82
N GLU A 462 17.24 -8.54 1.44
CA GLU A 462 16.44 -7.45 2.01
C GLU A 462 15.86 -6.54 0.91
N ARG A 463 16.62 -6.25 -0.14
CA ARG A 463 16.10 -5.50 -1.32
C ARG A 463 14.94 -6.24 -1.97
N LEU A 464 15.07 -7.56 -2.15
CA LEU A 464 14.02 -8.40 -2.73
C LEU A 464 12.77 -8.44 -1.84
N ARG A 465 12.95 -8.55 -0.51
CA ARG A 465 11.84 -8.45 0.46
C ARG A 465 11.11 -7.11 0.38
N MET A 466 11.86 -6.01 0.24
CA MET A 466 11.28 -4.67 0.06
C MET A 466 10.58 -4.52 -1.29
N CYS A 467 11.11 -5.12 -2.37
CA CYS A 467 10.45 -5.15 -3.68
C CYS A 467 9.13 -5.92 -3.65
N GLU A 468 9.08 -7.05 -2.94
CA GLU A 468 7.85 -7.82 -2.73
C GLU A 468 6.81 -7.00 -1.95
N LYS A 469 7.22 -6.39 -0.84
CA LYS A 469 6.35 -5.52 -0.04
C LYS A 469 5.84 -4.33 -0.86
N PHE A 470 6.70 -3.71 -1.66
CA PHE A 470 6.35 -2.58 -2.54
C PHE A 470 5.36 -3.01 -3.63
N ALA A 471 5.62 -4.12 -4.32
CA ALA A 471 4.72 -4.69 -5.31
C ALA A 471 3.34 -4.97 -4.70
N LYS A 472 3.29 -5.57 -3.50
CA LYS A 472 2.03 -5.81 -2.76
C LYS A 472 1.25 -4.53 -2.49
N ALA A 473 1.94 -3.42 -2.22
CA ALA A 473 1.29 -2.13 -1.90
C ALA A 473 0.65 -1.47 -3.13
N ILE A 474 1.33 -1.51 -4.28
CA ILE A 474 0.87 -0.86 -5.51
C ILE A 474 -0.05 -1.76 -6.35
N ASN A 475 0.00 -3.08 -6.15
CA ASN A 475 -0.83 -4.00 -6.92
C ASN A 475 -2.32 -3.71 -6.64
N LYS A 476 -3.11 -3.66 -7.71
CA LYS A 476 -4.55 -3.44 -7.68
C LYS A 476 -5.22 -4.57 -8.47
N PRO A 477 -6.40 -5.05 -8.06
CA PRO A 477 -7.20 -5.92 -8.91
C PRO A 477 -7.47 -5.21 -10.24
N PRO A 478 -7.44 -5.91 -11.37
CA PRO A 478 -7.74 -5.30 -12.65
C PRO A 478 -9.20 -4.84 -12.66
N LYS A 479 -9.39 -3.52 -12.67
CA LYS A 479 -10.70 -2.90 -12.86
C LYS A 479 -10.84 -2.55 -14.34
N PRO A 480 -11.98 -2.86 -14.98
CA PRO A 480 -12.30 -2.21 -16.24
C PRO A 480 -12.53 -0.73 -15.91
N ASP A 481 -11.67 0.16 -16.41
CA ASP A 481 -12.02 1.59 -16.38
C ASP A 481 -13.22 1.85 -17.33
N SER A 482 -13.73 3.08 -17.37
CA SER A 482 -14.82 3.48 -18.29
C SER A 482 -14.45 3.35 -19.77
N SER A 483 -13.18 3.11 -20.10
CA SER A 483 -12.66 2.77 -21.44
C SER A 483 -12.38 1.28 -21.64
N GLY A 484 -12.66 0.43 -20.64
CA GLY A 484 -12.39 -1.01 -20.64
C GLY A 484 -10.93 -1.40 -20.37
N THR A 485 -10.06 -0.44 -20.03
CA THR A 485 -8.62 -0.67 -19.89
C THR A 485 -8.23 -1.05 -18.47
N ARG A 486 -7.40 -2.09 -18.34
CA ARG A 486 -7.03 -2.70 -17.05
C ARG A 486 -5.69 -2.15 -16.58
N THR A 487 -5.60 -1.79 -15.30
CA THR A 487 -4.32 -1.54 -14.62
C THR A 487 -3.41 -2.75 -14.75
N MET A 488 -2.13 -2.51 -15.07
CA MET A 488 -1.16 -3.59 -15.19
C MET A 488 -0.83 -4.14 -13.79
N PRO A 489 -0.99 -5.45 -13.55
CA PRO A 489 -0.59 -6.05 -12.28
C PRO A 489 0.89 -5.85 -12.03
N VAL A 490 1.25 -5.62 -10.76
CA VAL A 490 2.65 -5.46 -10.36
C VAL A 490 3.03 -6.53 -9.36
N ARG A 491 4.18 -7.17 -9.60
CA ARG A 491 4.67 -8.31 -8.82
C ARG A 491 6.16 -8.17 -8.57
N SER A 492 6.66 -8.87 -7.56
CA SER A 492 8.08 -9.11 -7.41
C SER A 492 8.40 -10.53 -7.83
N LYS A 493 9.52 -10.74 -8.53
CA LYS A 493 10.01 -12.08 -8.83
C LYS A 493 10.44 -12.74 -7.53
N ARG A 494 10.05 -14.01 -7.38
CA ARG A 494 10.58 -14.86 -6.33
C ARG A 494 12.03 -15.20 -6.66
N SER A 495 12.93 -15.00 -5.69
CA SER A 495 14.27 -15.53 -5.76
C SER A 495 14.35 -16.94 -5.18
N PHE A 496 15.33 -17.68 -5.68
CA PHE A 496 15.70 -19.00 -5.22
C PHE A 496 17.19 -19.03 -4.98
N GLU A 497 17.64 -19.76 -3.98
CA GLU A 497 19.07 -19.97 -3.78
C GLU A 497 19.59 -20.96 -4.81
N LEU A 498 20.83 -20.79 -5.26
CA LEU A 498 21.42 -21.59 -6.33
C LEU A 498 21.37 -23.10 -6.04
N TYR A 499 21.58 -23.51 -4.79
CA TYR A 499 21.54 -24.92 -4.40
C TYR A 499 20.09 -25.48 -4.35
N GLY A 500 19.08 -24.62 -4.25
CA GLY A 500 17.66 -24.98 -4.29
C GLY A 500 17.07 -24.91 -5.70
N MET A 501 17.89 -25.15 -6.74
CA MET A 501 17.46 -25.03 -8.13
C MET A 501 16.37 -26.04 -8.50
N GLU A 502 16.44 -27.25 -7.95
CA GLU A 502 15.47 -28.32 -8.20
C GLU A 502 14.06 -27.92 -7.72
N ASP A 503 13.95 -27.33 -6.53
CA ASP A 503 12.68 -26.81 -6.00
C ASP A 503 11.98 -25.84 -6.96
N PHE A 504 12.73 -25.09 -7.76
CA PHE A 504 12.15 -24.20 -8.76
C PHE A 504 11.54 -24.99 -9.93
N PHE A 505 12.26 -25.97 -10.46
CA PHE A 505 11.80 -26.79 -11.59
C PHE A 505 10.62 -27.70 -11.21
N GLU A 506 10.60 -28.22 -9.98
CA GLU A 506 9.48 -29.00 -9.45
C GLU A 506 8.19 -28.17 -9.29
N ARG A 507 8.32 -26.86 -9.03
CA ARG A 507 7.18 -25.92 -8.95
C ARG A 507 6.63 -25.50 -10.31
N MET A 508 7.24 -25.93 -11.41
CA MET A 508 6.76 -25.61 -12.76
C MET A 508 5.87 -26.71 -13.33
N ASP A 509 4.69 -26.29 -13.74
CA ASP A 509 3.71 -27.15 -14.41
C ASP A 509 3.88 -27.10 -15.93
N THR A 510 3.52 -28.18 -16.62
CA THR A 510 3.54 -28.22 -18.08
C THR A 510 2.20 -27.76 -18.64
N TYR A 511 2.21 -26.70 -19.45
CA TYR A 511 1.02 -26.15 -20.11
C TYR A 511 1.09 -26.30 -21.62
N GLN A 512 -0.05 -26.52 -22.27
CA GLN A 512 -0.15 -26.41 -23.72
C GLN A 512 -0.43 -24.96 -24.14
N LEU A 513 0.44 -24.37 -24.96
CA LEU A 513 0.28 -23.02 -25.50
C LEU A 513 -0.64 -22.98 -26.74
N LYS A 514 -1.05 -21.77 -27.16
CA LYS A 514 -1.89 -21.55 -28.36
C LYS A 514 -1.33 -22.15 -29.65
N ASP A 515 -0.01 -22.18 -29.79
CA ASP A 515 0.70 -22.78 -30.93
C ASP A 515 0.78 -24.32 -30.86
N GLY A 516 0.20 -24.92 -29.81
CA GLY A 516 0.24 -26.35 -29.55
C GLY A 516 1.51 -26.82 -28.81
N ALA A 517 2.51 -25.96 -28.62
CA ALA A 517 3.74 -26.33 -27.93
C ALA A 517 3.48 -26.55 -26.43
N ARG A 518 4.10 -27.60 -25.87
CA ARG A 518 4.10 -27.86 -24.42
C ARG A 518 5.31 -27.20 -23.79
N ARG A 519 5.08 -26.32 -22.80
CA ARG A 519 6.15 -25.56 -22.11
C ARG A 519 5.94 -25.62 -20.60
N LYS A 520 7.04 -25.59 -19.86
CA LYS A 520 7.04 -25.40 -18.41
C LYS A 520 6.66 -23.94 -18.09
N GLY A 521 5.63 -23.75 -17.30
CA GLY A 521 5.13 -22.46 -16.83
C GLY A 521 5.33 -22.32 -15.33
N TYR A 522 5.64 -21.10 -14.89
CA TYR A 522 5.72 -20.76 -13.48
C TYR A 522 4.40 -20.10 -13.06
N LYS A 523 3.70 -20.73 -12.12
CA LYS A 523 2.40 -20.29 -11.63
C LYS A 523 2.52 -19.04 -10.75
N VAL A 524 1.65 -18.08 -10.99
CA VAL A 524 1.57 -16.81 -10.31
C VAL A 524 0.22 -16.71 -9.64
N ARG A 525 0.22 -16.76 -8.30
CA ARG A 525 -1.02 -16.68 -7.52
C ARG A 525 -1.57 -15.26 -7.54
N ASN A 526 -2.89 -15.15 -7.62
CA ASN A 526 -3.59 -13.87 -7.55
C ASN A 526 -4.69 -13.98 -6.50
N THR A 527 -4.78 -13.00 -5.59
CA THR A 527 -5.79 -13.02 -4.51
C THR A 527 -7.19 -12.72 -5.03
N ASN A 528 -7.30 -12.01 -6.16
CA ASN A 528 -8.57 -11.47 -6.67
C ASN A 528 -8.94 -11.97 -8.07
N GLU A 529 -8.08 -12.75 -8.72
CA GLU A 529 -8.34 -13.37 -10.01
C GLU A 529 -7.92 -14.84 -9.97
N PRO A 530 -8.39 -15.66 -10.93
CA PRO A 530 -7.83 -16.99 -11.15
C PRO A 530 -6.31 -16.93 -11.31
N ASP A 531 -5.64 -17.99 -10.85
CA ASP A 531 -4.20 -18.12 -11.01
C ASP A 531 -3.78 -18.03 -12.48
N ARG A 532 -2.68 -17.32 -12.72
CA ARG A 532 -2.06 -17.18 -14.04
C ARG A 532 -0.70 -17.86 -14.01
N PHE A 533 -0.04 -17.97 -15.16
CA PHE A 533 1.34 -18.41 -15.23
C PHE A 533 2.09 -17.62 -16.29
N TYR A 534 3.41 -17.55 -16.20
CA TYR A 534 4.25 -17.12 -17.31
C TYR A 534 5.23 -18.23 -17.66
N VAL A 535 5.76 -18.19 -18.88
CA VAL A 535 6.74 -19.17 -19.34
C VAL A 535 8.13 -18.55 -19.19
N PRO A 536 8.97 -19.03 -18.26
CA PRO A 536 10.34 -18.55 -18.18
C PRO A 536 11.10 -18.92 -19.48
N ARG A 537 12.12 -18.13 -19.79
CA ARG A 537 13.04 -18.29 -20.92
C ARG A 537 14.49 -18.35 -20.49
N GLY A 538 14.74 -18.18 -19.20
CA GLY A 538 16.07 -18.25 -18.63
C GLY A 538 16.06 -18.03 -17.13
N LEU A 539 17.23 -18.19 -16.52
CA LEU A 539 17.50 -17.87 -15.12
C LEU A 539 18.53 -16.74 -15.06
N LEU A 540 18.22 -15.68 -14.31
CA LEU A 540 19.13 -14.59 -14.01
C LEU A 540 19.72 -14.80 -12.62
N PHE A 541 21.01 -15.10 -12.55
CA PHE A 541 21.76 -15.30 -11.32
C PHE A 541 22.34 -13.98 -10.81
N LEU A 542 22.13 -13.73 -9.52
CA LEU A 542 22.54 -12.54 -8.78
C LEU A 542 23.40 -12.98 -7.59
N SER A 543 24.57 -12.38 -7.44
CA SER A 543 25.43 -12.63 -6.29
C SER A 543 24.99 -11.76 -5.10
N GLU A 544 24.81 -12.35 -3.92
CA GLU A 544 24.62 -11.59 -2.66
C GLU A 544 25.94 -11.08 -2.08
N VAL A 545 27.07 -11.59 -2.59
CA VAL A 545 28.42 -11.27 -2.13
C VAL A 545 29.16 -10.46 -3.17
N ARG A 546 29.92 -9.46 -2.70
CA ARG A 546 30.75 -8.62 -3.54
C ARG A 546 31.75 -9.47 -4.31
N ASN A 547 31.95 -9.14 -5.58
CA ASN A 547 32.72 -9.95 -6.53
C ASN A 547 34.20 -10.18 -6.18
N ASP A 548 34.78 -9.45 -5.24
CA ASP A 548 36.12 -9.65 -4.68
C ASP A 548 36.16 -10.68 -3.55
N TYR A 549 35.01 -11.09 -3.03
CA TYR A 549 34.86 -12.14 -2.03
C TYR A 549 34.23 -13.41 -2.63
N LEU A 550 34.40 -14.53 -1.92
CA LEU A 550 33.67 -15.77 -2.12
C LEU A 550 33.08 -16.19 -0.77
N LYS A 551 31.79 -16.50 -0.74
CA LYS A 551 31.17 -17.13 0.44
C LYS A 551 31.32 -18.63 0.34
N GLN A 552 31.85 -19.25 1.39
CA GLN A 552 32.09 -20.68 1.47
C GLN A 552 31.67 -21.19 2.84
N PHE A 553 31.33 -22.48 2.93
CA PHE A 553 30.95 -23.12 4.19
C PHE A 553 32.13 -23.95 4.72
N SER A 554 32.51 -23.75 5.99
CA SER A 554 33.53 -24.56 6.65
C SER A 554 32.88 -25.73 7.36
N LYS A 555 33.11 -26.96 6.89
CA LYS A 555 32.64 -28.19 7.57
C LYS A 555 33.26 -28.33 8.98
N THR A 556 34.54 -27.96 9.14
CA THR A 556 35.27 -28.04 10.42
C THR A 556 34.71 -27.10 11.48
N HIS A 557 34.34 -25.87 11.10
CA HIS A 557 33.84 -24.86 12.04
C HIS A 557 32.30 -24.75 12.04
N ASN A 558 31.63 -25.51 11.17
CA ASN A 558 30.18 -25.50 10.96
C ASN A 558 29.60 -24.09 10.75
N LYS A 559 30.32 -23.21 10.02
CA LYS A 559 29.89 -21.84 9.74
C LYS A 559 30.41 -21.32 8.40
N PHE A 560 29.73 -20.30 7.86
CA PHE A 560 30.17 -19.60 6.66
C PHE A 560 31.39 -18.72 6.92
N TYR A 561 32.26 -18.61 5.90
CA TYR A 561 33.39 -17.69 5.85
C TYR A 561 33.46 -17.00 4.49
N TYR A 562 34.21 -15.90 4.45
CA TYR A 562 34.42 -15.10 3.25
C TYR A 562 35.90 -15.11 2.86
N TYR A 563 36.19 -15.63 1.66
CA TYR A 563 37.53 -15.62 1.09
C TYR A 563 37.71 -14.39 0.20
N HIS A 564 38.65 -13.51 0.56
CA HIS A 564 39.00 -12.35 -0.23
C HIS A 564 39.99 -12.73 -1.34
N LYS A 565 39.58 -12.59 -2.61
CA LYS A 565 40.33 -13.05 -3.79
C LYS A 565 41.72 -12.42 -3.91
N ALA A 566 41.81 -11.09 -3.78
CA ALA A 566 43.07 -10.37 -3.92
C ALA A 566 44.04 -10.60 -2.74
N ARG A 567 43.53 -10.60 -1.49
CA ARG A 567 44.35 -10.82 -0.29
C ARG A 567 44.71 -12.29 -0.06
N LYS A 568 44.04 -13.21 -0.76
CA LYS A 568 44.15 -14.66 -0.58
C LYS A 568 43.97 -15.09 0.88
N ALA A 569 43.00 -14.50 1.55
CA ALA A 569 42.75 -14.70 2.97
C ALA A 569 41.27 -14.98 3.24
N SER A 570 41.01 -15.86 4.20
CA SER A 570 39.66 -16.24 4.66
C SER A 570 39.35 -15.58 5.99
N PHE A 571 38.15 -15.04 6.11
CA PHE A 571 37.68 -14.39 7.33
C PHE A 571 36.31 -14.97 7.71
N PHE A 572 36.17 -15.38 8.97
CA PHE A 572 34.84 -15.64 9.52
C PHE A 572 34.15 -14.32 9.90
N PRO A 573 32.82 -14.24 9.89
CA PRO A 573 32.09 -13.01 10.19
C PRO A 573 32.52 -12.34 11.50
N ASP A 574 32.77 -13.13 12.54
CA ASP A 574 33.24 -12.71 13.87
C ASP A 574 34.65 -12.10 13.87
N GLN A 575 35.45 -12.35 12.84
CA GLN A 575 36.81 -11.83 12.69
C GLN A 575 36.85 -10.56 11.83
N MET A 576 35.76 -10.21 11.16
CA MET A 576 35.69 -9.06 10.29
C MET A 576 35.31 -7.81 11.09
N LYS A 577 36.01 -6.71 10.86
CA LYS A 577 35.65 -5.41 11.42
C LYS A 577 34.29 -4.90 10.90
N CYS A 578 33.95 -5.27 9.66
CA CYS A 578 32.76 -4.84 8.95
C CYS A 578 32.37 -5.95 7.97
N VAL A 579 31.38 -6.77 8.32
CA VAL A 579 30.88 -7.85 7.44
C VAL A 579 30.15 -7.26 6.24
N GLU A 580 29.61 -6.05 6.39
CA GLU A 580 28.90 -5.28 5.39
C GLU A 580 29.75 -4.97 4.15
N GLU A 581 31.08 -4.96 4.26
CA GLU A 581 31.99 -4.82 3.12
C GLU A 581 31.90 -5.99 2.14
N THR A 582 31.43 -7.16 2.60
CA THR A 582 31.25 -8.35 1.77
C THR A 582 29.93 -8.33 0.98
N ILE A 583 29.00 -7.43 1.31
CA ILE A 583 27.64 -7.44 0.78
C ILE A 583 27.61 -6.79 -0.60
N ALA A 584 26.98 -7.48 -1.56
CA ALA A 584 26.77 -6.93 -2.89
C ALA A 584 25.69 -5.86 -2.88
N SER A 585 26.08 -4.62 -3.21
CA SER A 585 25.13 -3.55 -3.52
C SER A 585 24.35 -3.87 -4.80
N PHE A 586 23.28 -3.12 -5.07
CA PHE A 586 22.50 -3.26 -6.30
C PHE A 586 23.38 -3.22 -7.56
N ARG A 587 24.31 -2.25 -7.64
CA ARG A 587 25.23 -2.13 -8.78
C ARG A 587 26.12 -3.35 -8.91
N ASN A 588 26.66 -3.85 -7.80
CA ASN A 588 27.51 -5.03 -7.83
C ASN A 588 26.73 -6.26 -8.33
N CYS A 589 25.51 -6.48 -7.84
CA CYS A 589 24.64 -7.55 -8.31
C CYS A 589 24.35 -7.42 -9.81
N LEU A 590 24.02 -6.21 -10.27
CA LEU A 590 23.71 -5.95 -11.67
C LEU A 590 24.92 -6.20 -12.57
N GLU A 591 26.06 -5.57 -12.30
CA GLU A 591 27.26 -5.65 -13.16
C GLU A 591 27.86 -7.06 -13.23
N ASN A 592 27.64 -7.87 -12.19
CA ASN A 592 28.18 -9.23 -12.10
C ASN A 592 27.11 -10.32 -12.31
N ARG A 593 25.93 -9.95 -12.82
CA ARG A 593 24.83 -10.89 -13.06
C ARG A 593 25.19 -11.89 -14.16
N VAL A 594 24.73 -13.12 -14.01
CA VAL A 594 24.91 -14.19 -15.01
C VAL A 594 23.55 -14.59 -15.56
N LEU A 595 23.40 -14.68 -16.88
CA LEU A 595 22.15 -15.04 -17.53
C LEU A 595 22.30 -16.40 -18.22
N TRP A 596 21.49 -17.37 -17.81
CA TRP A 596 21.31 -18.62 -18.55
C TRP A 596 20.03 -18.53 -19.39
N THR A 597 20.19 -18.37 -20.70
CA THR A 597 19.07 -18.29 -21.66
C THR A 597 18.79 -19.68 -22.25
N TRP A 598 17.51 -20.02 -22.40
CA TRP A 598 17.06 -21.24 -23.03
C TRP A 598 16.88 -21.00 -24.53
N ALA A 599 17.88 -21.40 -25.32
CA ALA A 599 17.77 -21.49 -26.77
C ALA A 599 16.89 -22.70 -27.18
N ASP A 600 16.93 -23.76 -26.39
CA ASP A 600 16.21 -25.02 -26.63
C ASP A 600 15.44 -25.48 -25.38
N VAL A 601 14.20 -25.94 -25.56
CA VAL A 601 13.39 -26.54 -24.48
C VAL A 601 14.07 -27.74 -23.83
N ARG A 602 14.96 -28.41 -24.56
CA ARG A 602 15.73 -29.56 -24.09
C ARG A 602 16.73 -29.20 -22.99
N GLN A 603 17.13 -27.92 -22.90
CA GLN A 603 18.07 -27.46 -21.86
C GLN A 603 17.52 -27.55 -20.45
N VAL A 604 16.19 -27.61 -20.28
CA VAL A 604 15.52 -27.61 -18.96
C VAL A 604 14.92 -28.95 -18.57
N LEU A 605 15.11 -29.98 -19.40
CA LEU A 605 14.66 -31.33 -19.09
C LEU A 605 15.44 -31.91 -17.91
N SER A 606 14.75 -32.67 -17.06
CA SER A 606 15.39 -33.44 -15.99
C SER A 606 16.33 -34.52 -16.56
N GLU A 607 17.17 -35.11 -15.70
CA GLU A 607 18.01 -36.25 -16.08
C GLU A 607 17.19 -37.41 -16.67
N GLN A 608 16.03 -37.71 -16.08
CA GLN A 608 15.14 -38.77 -16.55
C GLN A 608 14.56 -38.48 -17.95
N GLU A 609 14.20 -37.23 -18.22
CA GLU A 609 13.64 -36.79 -19.50
C GLU A 609 14.71 -36.64 -20.60
N SER A 610 15.96 -36.35 -20.21
CA SER A 610 17.05 -36.04 -21.13
C SER A 610 17.91 -37.24 -21.55
N ALA A 611 17.64 -38.45 -21.03
CA ALA A 611 18.43 -39.67 -21.25
C ALA A 611 18.67 -40.07 -22.73
N ARG A 612 17.87 -39.53 -23.68
CA ARG A 612 18.02 -39.76 -25.13
C ARG A 612 18.31 -38.49 -25.93
N THR A 613 18.62 -37.39 -25.25
CA THR A 613 18.82 -36.09 -25.87
C THR A 613 20.29 -35.86 -26.21
N VAL A 614 20.60 -35.61 -27.48
CA VAL A 614 21.95 -35.16 -27.89
C VAL A 614 22.14 -33.72 -27.38
N LYS A 615 23.14 -33.52 -26.51
CA LYS A 615 23.53 -32.21 -26.01
C LYS A 615 24.38 -31.47 -27.04
N ASP A 616 24.10 -30.19 -27.25
CA ASP A 616 24.99 -29.28 -27.95
C ASP A 616 26.10 -28.85 -26.97
N PRO A 617 27.38 -29.12 -27.26
CA PRO A 617 28.49 -28.76 -26.37
C PRO A 617 28.65 -27.24 -26.15
N GLN A 618 28.01 -26.40 -26.97
CA GLN A 618 28.02 -24.95 -26.80
C GLN A 618 26.95 -24.44 -25.82
N LEU A 619 26.03 -25.30 -25.38
CA LEU A 619 24.92 -24.94 -24.50
C LEU A 619 25.10 -25.53 -23.11
N VAL A 620 24.58 -24.81 -22.10
CA VAL A 620 24.46 -25.30 -20.73
C VAL A 620 23.09 -25.92 -20.52
N TYR A 621 23.06 -27.12 -19.97
CA TYR A 621 21.85 -27.88 -19.62
C TYR A 621 21.64 -27.89 -18.10
N ARG A 622 20.38 -28.06 -17.68
CA ARG A 622 20.00 -28.26 -16.28
C ARG A 622 20.84 -29.34 -15.60
N THR A 623 21.06 -30.46 -16.28
CA THR A 623 21.89 -31.56 -15.78
C THR A 623 23.35 -31.19 -15.55
N ASP A 624 23.90 -30.21 -16.29
CA ASP A 624 25.27 -29.73 -16.06
C ASP A 624 25.34 -28.90 -14.76
N LEU A 625 24.29 -28.11 -14.48
CA LEU A 625 24.14 -27.36 -13.23
C LEU A 625 23.94 -28.31 -12.03
N GLU A 626 23.08 -29.32 -12.17
CA GLU A 626 22.86 -30.36 -11.14
C GLU A 626 24.19 -31.07 -10.80
N GLN A 627 24.93 -31.52 -11.81
CA GLN A 627 26.23 -32.18 -11.61
C GLN A 627 27.26 -31.26 -10.94
N PHE A 628 27.30 -29.98 -11.33
CA PHE A 628 28.14 -28.98 -10.68
C PHE A 628 27.79 -28.80 -9.19
N LEU A 629 26.51 -28.72 -8.86
CA LEU A 629 26.05 -28.59 -7.47
C LEU A 629 26.41 -29.81 -6.64
N VAL A 630 26.22 -31.02 -7.17
CA VAL A 630 26.62 -32.27 -6.49
C VAL A 630 28.13 -32.28 -6.24
N LYS A 631 28.94 -32.00 -7.27
CA LYS A 631 30.41 -32.00 -7.17
C LYS A 631 30.96 -31.02 -6.13
N LYS A 632 30.30 -29.87 -5.92
CA LYS A 632 30.74 -28.83 -4.97
C LYS A 632 30.11 -28.97 -3.57
N SER A 633 29.10 -29.82 -3.41
CA SER A 633 28.45 -30.07 -2.10
C SER A 633 29.16 -31.17 -1.30
N VAL A 634 29.82 -32.11 -1.99
CA VAL A 634 30.77 -33.08 -1.42
C VAL A 634 32.04 -32.37 -0.99
#